data_AF-A0A2A5DUC6-F1
#
_entry.id   AF-A0A2A5DUC6-F1
#
_cell.length_a   1.000
_cell.length_b   1.000
_cell.length_c   1.000
_cell.angle_alpha   90.00
_cell.angle_beta   90.00
_cell.angle_gamma   90.00
#
_symmetry.space_group_name_H-M   'P 1'
#
loop_
_entity.id
_entity.type
_entity.pdbx_description
1 polymer ?
#
loop_
_entity_poly.entity_id
_entity_poly.type
_entity_poly.pdbx_seq_one_letter_code
_entity_poly.pdbx_strand_id
1 'polypeptide(L)'
;MVDPVSYFNFYRENMSVSGNELRKSKLEKVQTKEDAFSWAKEIKNWFRNTIGELGQIENQKREYCGEIICNGYKIEKWLFEVFPGTMAPSNLYVPDHVNKEGLAMVAPLGHWIDGKVSVNYQNLGGYMATHGIPVLVYDHAGLGERREFWDVERGESLIGKSGTNEHCRIGDLMIPTGVQPANFFLTEVKYAIEFMKSLSYVNKNNVGISGASGGGSMSREAACYFDDLAFSVPVCILRGESVGSAGCHEQVTWNEGLDGVASFDQLTSMLPKPVMVVTEFIGDDSIESMKTLRRLYDLAGASDEVTDHFQMDDAHGYTHPMIEAVYRFLKKNFDLIDPKIGAWQKIKNQKAVDLNISKNGFLNREYFQISMAQQILDRCPKHEKISKEKLKELLRLQFLPAVESSCSVNPSALMSVGSILNDQENQISLIDFKPCVPGWYHGYGSVYKSEEADMGRWFLSFGSSFMGYRVKELLNYVESNAGKIEELFAEGKWALILLVAKIVSDDEKFPKIKLKNLLIGYRDIALADLNILYSSLYIPELLRHGDIDDLIDLCGTDVEIENRTDAFGRVIKA
;
A
#
# COMPACT_ATOMS: atom_id res chain seq x y z
N MET A 1 -14.34 12.52 -32.51
CA MET A 1 -13.29 12.29 -31.50
C MET A 1 -13.97 12.27 -30.15
N VAL A 2 -13.85 11.15 -29.44
CA VAL A 2 -14.26 11.08 -28.02
C VAL A 2 -13.30 11.96 -27.24
N ASP A 3 -13.79 12.71 -26.26
CA ASP A 3 -12.95 13.46 -25.35
C ASP A 3 -11.92 12.50 -24.68
N PRO A 4 -10.62 12.79 -24.73
CA PRO A 4 -9.58 11.90 -24.19
C PRO A 4 -9.75 11.50 -22.72
N VAL A 5 -10.30 12.41 -21.90
CA VAL A 5 -10.63 12.12 -20.50
C VAL A 5 -11.77 11.10 -20.44
N SER A 6 -12.77 11.23 -21.31
CA SER A 6 -13.86 10.26 -21.45
C SER A 6 -13.36 8.88 -21.91
N TYR A 7 -12.40 8.82 -22.84
CA TYR A 7 -11.79 7.55 -23.27
C TYR A 7 -10.97 6.90 -22.14
N PHE A 8 -10.19 7.69 -21.41
CA PHE A 8 -9.46 7.24 -20.22
C PHE A 8 -10.40 6.64 -19.17
N ASN A 9 -11.51 7.33 -18.86
CA ASN A 9 -12.51 6.84 -17.91
C ASN A 9 -13.19 5.56 -18.39
N PHE A 10 -13.53 5.47 -19.67
CA PHE A 10 -14.08 4.25 -20.27
C PHE A 10 -13.12 3.06 -20.15
N TYR A 11 -11.82 3.27 -20.40
CA TYR A 11 -10.81 2.24 -20.21
C TYR A 11 -10.73 1.77 -18.75
N ARG A 12 -10.73 2.72 -17.81
CA ARG A 12 -10.70 2.45 -16.36
C ARG A 12 -11.89 1.57 -15.93
N GLU A 13 -13.07 1.90 -16.43
CA GLU A 13 -14.29 1.14 -16.17
C GLU A 13 -14.22 -0.28 -16.76
N ASN A 14 -13.78 -0.42 -18.01
CA ASN A 14 -13.67 -1.72 -18.66
C ASN A 14 -12.69 -2.67 -17.97
N MET A 15 -11.56 -2.17 -17.46
CA MET A 15 -10.62 -3.00 -16.70
C MET A 15 -11.25 -3.52 -15.41
N SER A 16 -11.95 -2.65 -14.68
CA SER A 16 -12.70 -3.05 -13.48
C SER A 16 -13.78 -4.08 -13.80
N VAL A 17 -14.55 -3.88 -14.86
CA VAL A 17 -15.59 -4.83 -15.32
C VAL A 17 -14.98 -6.18 -15.68
N SER A 18 -13.91 -6.17 -16.50
CA SER A 18 -13.24 -7.40 -16.94
C SER A 18 -12.69 -8.21 -15.77
N GLY A 19 -12.05 -7.54 -14.80
CA GLY A 19 -11.54 -8.20 -13.60
C GLY A 19 -12.66 -8.76 -12.71
N ASN A 20 -13.77 -8.04 -12.56
CA ASN A 20 -14.95 -8.53 -11.82
C ASN A 20 -15.61 -9.73 -12.51
N GLU A 21 -15.74 -9.72 -13.83
CA GLU A 21 -16.25 -10.85 -14.61
C GLU A 21 -15.34 -12.07 -14.51
N LEU A 22 -14.02 -11.86 -14.57
CA LEU A 22 -13.04 -12.93 -14.36
C LEU A 22 -13.20 -13.55 -12.97
N ARG A 23 -13.25 -12.74 -11.90
CA ARG A 23 -13.48 -13.22 -10.53
C ARG A 23 -14.74 -14.05 -10.44
N LYS A 24 -15.86 -13.51 -10.93
CA LYS A 24 -17.17 -14.18 -10.92
C LYS A 24 -17.09 -15.55 -11.62
N SER A 25 -16.48 -15.61 -12.80
CA SER A 25 -16.34 -16.86 -13.56
C SER A 25 -15.49 -17.92 -12.85
N LYS A 26 -14.51 -17.51 -12.03
CA LYS A 26 -13.73 -18.42 -11.19
C LYS A 26 -14.55 -18.92 -10.01
N LEU A 27 -15.25 -18.04 -9.30
CA LEU A 27 -16.09 -18.39 -8.16
C LEU A 27 -17.29 -19.27 -8.51
N GLU A 28 -17.84 -19.16 -9.72
CA GLU A 28 -18.93 -20.03 -10.21
C GLU A 28 -18.48 -21.50 -10.34
N LYS A 29 -17.18 -21.77 -10.49
CA LYS A 29 -16.63 -23.12 -10.57
C LYS A 29 -16.43 -23.78 -9.21
N VAL A 30 -16.51 -23.02 -8.12
CA VAL A 30 -16.28 -23.53 -6.76
C VAL A 30 -17.57 -24.12 -6.19
N GLN A 31 -17.70 -25.45 -6.25
CA GLN A 31 -18.95 -26.16 -5.93
C GLN A 31 -18.77 -27.25 -4.87
N THR A 32 -17.54 -27.69 -4.62
CA THR A 32 -17.22 -28.77 -3.68
C THR A 32 -16.32 -28.29 -2.55
N LYS A 33 -16.13 -29.14 -1.54
CA LYS A 33 -15.17 -28.93 -0.46
C LYS A 33 -13.76 -28.77 -1.00
N GLU A 34 -13.36 -29.65 -1.91
CA GLU A 34 -12.05 -29.65 -2.56
C GLU A 34 -11.84 -28.36 -3.35
N ASP A 35 -12.86 -27.88 -4.06
CA ASP A 35 -12.78 -26.61 -4.80
C ASP A 35 -12.57 -25.42 -3.86
N ALA A 36 -13.25 -25.38 -2.71
CA ALA A 36 -13.11 -24.29 -1.74
C ALA A 36 -11.69 -24.21 -1.16
N PHE A 37 -11.11 -25.35 -0.80
CA PHE A 37 -9.70 -25.41 -0.38
C PHE A 37 -8.72 -25.11 -1.52
N SER A 38 -9.04 -25.51 -2.76
CA SER A 38 -8.25 -25.17 -3.94
C SER A 38 -8.24 -23.67 -4.20
N TRP A 39 -9.41 -23.02 -4.14
CA TRP A 39 -9.56 -21.58 -4.25
C TRP A 39 -8.73 -20.84 -3.20
N ALA A 40 -8.87 -21.20 -1.92
CA ALA A 40 -8.09 -20.59 -0.85
C ALA A 40 -6.57 -20.75 -1.06
N LYS A 41 -6.14 -21.92 -1.54
CA LYS A 41 -4.73 -22.16 -1.86
C LYS A 41 -4.26 -21.34 -3.07
N GLU A 42 -5.07 -21.20 -4.11
CA GLU A 42 -4.76 -20.35 -5.26
C GLU A 42 -4.62 -18.88 -4.85
N ILE A 43 -5.57 -18.34 -4.08
CA ILE A 43 -5.52 -16.96 -3.59
C ILE A 43 -4.28 -16.73 -2.72
N LYS A 44 -3.99 -17.65 -1.79
CA LYS A 44 -2.79 -17.59 -0.95
C LYS A 44 -1.50 -17.61 -1.76
N ASN A 45 -1.39 -18.52 -2.74
CA ASN A 45 -0.21 -18.63 -3.58
C ASN A 45 -0.03 -17.40 -4.47
N TRP A 46 -1.12 -16.92 -5.08
CA TRP A 46 -1.12 -15.67 -5.84
C TRP A 46 -0.62 -14.52 -4.97
N PHE A 47 -1.19 -14.35 -3.77
CA PHE A 47 -0.81 -13.27 -2.88
C PHE A 47 0.66 -13.36 -2.48
N ARG A 48 1.13 -14.53 -2.03
CA ARG A 48 2.55 -14.73 -1.67
C ARG A 48 3.51 -14.49 -2.84
N ASN A 49 3.15 -14.88 -4.05
CA ASN A 49 3.95 -14.62 -5.24
C ASN A 49 4.02 -13.12 -5.55
N THR A 50 2.90 -12.41 -5.40
CA THR A 50 2.82 -10.95 -5.60
C THR A 50 3.58 -10.18 -4.52
N ILE A 51 3.44 -10.57 -3.24
CA ILE A 51 4.14 -9.93 -2.11
C ILE A 51 5.65 -10.23 -2.16
N GLY A 52 6.03 -11.46 -2.55
CA GLY A 52 7.38 -11.97 -2.45
C GLY A 52 7.79 -12.35 -1.02
N GLU A 53 9.09 -12.61 -0.84
CA GLU A 53 9.65 -12.96 0.46
C GLU A 53 9.68 -11.74 1.40
N LEU A 54 9.15 -11.91 2.62
CA LEU A 54 9.23 -10.88 3.66
C LEU A 54 10.67 -10.68 4.15
N GLY A 55 10.93 -9.49 4.72
CA GLY A 55 12.23 -9.16 5.29
C GLY A 55 12.67 -10.15 6.38
N GLN A 56 13.97 -10.45 6.39
CA GLN A 56 14.59 -11.38 7.33
C GLN A 56 15.50 -10.64 8.30
N ILE A 57 15.41 -11.03 9.58
CA ILE A 57 16.24 -10.57 10.68
C ILE A 57 16.68 -11.83 11.40
N GLU A 58 17.99 -11.98 11.61
CA GLU A 58 18.55 -13.18 12.23
C GLU A 58 18.11 -13.33 13.69
N ASN A 59 18.18 -12.23 14.45
CA ASN A 59 17.78 -12.17 15.86
C ASN A 59 17.03 -10.87 16.11
N GLN A 60 15.77 -10.97 16.52
CA GLN A 60 14.96 -9.80 16.83
C GLN A 60 15.47 -9.14 18.13
N LYS A 61 16.15 -8.00 18.03
CA LYS A 61 16.50 -7.19 19.21
C LYS A 61 15.24 -6.64 19.85
N ARG A 62 15.22 -6.59 21.17
CA ARG A 62 14.09 -6.09 21.97
C ARG A 62 14.59 -5.34 23.18
N GLU A 63 13.88 -4.28 23.55
CA GLU A 63 14.19 -3.46 24.71
C GLU A 63 12.90 -3.14 25.48
N TYR A 64 12.92 -3.37 26.79
CA TYR A 64 11.84 -2.98 27.69
C TYR A 64 12.03 -1.52 28.11
N CYS A 65 11.01 -0.70 27.88
CA CYS A 65 11.05 0.75 28.06
C CYS A 65 10.17 1.25 29.22
N GLY A 66 9.73 0.34 30.10
CA GLY A 66 8.92 0.64 31.28
C GLY A 66 7.48 0.17 31.18
N GLU A 67 6.69 0.44 32.22
CA GLU A 67 5.29 0.04 32.28
C GLU A 67 4.40 1.06 32.98
N ILE A 68 3.10 0.92 32.76
CA ILE A 68 2.03 1.63 33.46
C ILE A 68 1.11 0.59 34.08
N ILE A 69 0.89 0.69 35.39
CA ILE A 69 -0.05 -0.18 36.11
C ILE A 69 -1.47 0.36 35.92
N CYS A 70 -2.37 -0.47 35.42
CA CYS A 70 -3.79 -0.16 35.21
C CYS A 70 -4.67 -1.01 36.13
N ASN A 71 -5.99 -0.86 36.01
CA ASN A 71 -6.94 -1.66 36.80
C ASN A 71 -7.29 -2.96 36.07
N GLY A 72 -6.64 -4.07 36.46
CA GLY A 72 -6.87 -5.41 35.91
C GLY A 72 -5.90 -5.82 34.79
N TYR A 73 -4.92 -4.97 34.48
CA TYR A 73 -3.87 -5.19 33.49
C TYR A 73 -2.74 -4.19 33.72
N LYS A 74 -1.63 -4.36 32.99
CA LYS A 74 -0.58 -3.34 32.84
C LYS A 74 -0.29 -3.09 31.37
N ILE A 75 0.30 -1.94 31.06
CA ILE A 75 0.80 -1.60 29.74
C ILE A 75 2.32 -1.64 29.81
N GLU A 76 2.95 -2.61 29.17
CA GLU A 76 4.40 -2.66 29.00
C GLU A 76 4.80 -1.94 27.71
N LYS A 77 5.84 -1.11 27.78
CA LYS A 77 6.39 -0.42 26.62
C LYS A 77 7.60 -1.17 26.11
N TRP A 78 7.61 -1.49 24.82
CA TRP A 78 8.69 -2.26 24.21
C TRP A 78 9.14 -1.63 22.89
N LEU A 79 10.44 -1.68 22.64
CA LEU A 79 11.01 -1.59 21.29
C LEU A 79 11.32 -2.99 20.81
N PHE A 80 10.99 -3.30 19.56
CA PHE A 80 11.46 -4.53 18.90
C PHE A 80 11.87 -4.29 17.45
N GLU A 81 12.90 -5.00 16.99
CA GLU A 81 13.43 -4.84 15.64
C GLU A 81 12.45 -5.42 14.59
N VAL A 82 12.18 -4.65 13.55
CA VAL A 82 11.26 -5.02 12.44
C VAL A 82 11.94 -5.03 11.07
N PHE A 83 13.07 -4.33 10.95
CA PHE A 83 14.07 -4.48 9.90
C PHE A 83 15.46 -4.30 10.51
N PRO A 84 16.55 -4.77 9.89
CA PRO A 84 17.90 -4.56 10.42
C PRO A 84 18.15 -3.08 10.73
N GLY A 85 18.36 -2.72 11.99
CA GLY A 85 18.58 -1.33 12.41
C GLY A 85 17.32 -0.43 12.47
N THR A 86 16.12 -1.00 12.36
CA THR A 86 14.85 -0.28 12.47
C THR A 86 13.99 -0.91 13.57
N MET A 87 13.61 -0.12 14.56
CA MET A 87 12.87 -0.58 15.75
C MET A 87 11.43 -0.05 15.70
N ALA A 88 10.45 -0.89 16.04
CA ALA A 88 9.07 -0.50 16.24
C ALA A 88 8.80 -0.27 17.73
N PRO A 89 8.32 0.94 18.13
CA PRO A 89 7.86 1.21 19.48
C PRO A 89 6.44 0.66 19.66
N SER A 90 6.16 0.10 20.83
CA SER A 90 4.94 -0.64 21.08
C SER A 90 4.43 -0.55 22.52
N ASN A 91 3.13 -0.73 22.65
CA ASN A 91 2.40 -0.88 23.91
C ASN A 91 1.81 -2.30 23.94
N LEU A 92 2.30 -3.12 24.85
CA LEU A 92 1.77 -4.44 25.14
C LEU A 92 0.84 -4.37 26.35
N TYR A 93 -0.44 -4.63 26.13
CA TYR A 93 -1.45 -4.70 27.17
C TYR A 93 -1.45 -6.10 27.76
N VAL A 94 -0.94 -6.25 28.98
CA VAL A 94 -0.76 -7.55 29.66
C VAL A 94 -1.81 -7.70 30.78
N PRO A 95 -2.71 -8.70 30.70
CA PRO A 95 -3.67 -9.00 31.76
C PRO A 95 -3.00 -9.37 33.08
N ASP A 96 -3.62 -9.03 34.21
CA ASP A 96 -3.21 -9.58 35.51
C ASP A 96 -3.41 -11.10 35.58
N HIS A 97 -4.42 -11.59 34.84
CA HIS A 97 -4.75 -13.00 34.69
C HIS A 97 -4.92 -13.33 33.22
N VAL A 98 -3.89 -13.93 32.62
CA VAL A 98 -3.92 -14.40 31.24
C VAL A 98 -4.93 -15.52 31.07
N ASN A 99 -5.58 -15.57 29.91
CA ASN A 99 -6.52 -16.63 29.56
C ASN A 99 -5.83 -18.00 29.52
N LYS A 100 -6.59 -19.08 29.73
CA LYS A 100 -6.07 -20.45 29.81
C LYS A 100 -5.62 -21.00 28.46
N GLU A 101 -6.18 -20.49 27.36
CA GLU A 101 -5.84 -20.87 25.99
C GLU A 101 -4.47 -20.35 25.55
N GLY A 102 -3.91 -19.37 26.27
CA GLY A 102 -2.75 -18.60 25.79
C GLY A 102 -3.04 -17.81 24.53
N LEU A 103 -4.32 -17.44 24.29
CA LEU A 103 -4.75 -16.62 23.16
C LEU A 103 -4.19 -15.21 23.27
N ALA A 104 -3.66 -14.68 22.16
CA ALA A 104 -3.16 -13.31 22.10
C ALA A 104 -3.47 -12.63 20.76
N MET A 105 -3.39 -11.31 20.75
CA MET A 105 -3.74 -10.49 19.58
C MET A 105 -2.61 -9.52 19.22
N VAL A 106 -2.28 -9.45 17.94
CA VAL A 106 -1.54 -8.32 17.36
C VAL A 106 -2.54 -7.34 16.77
N ALA A 107 -2.36 -6.06 17.05
CA ALA A 107 -3.25 -5.00 16.63
C ALA A 107 -2.51 -3.97 15.76
N PRO A 108 -2.40 -4.19 14.44
CA PRO A 108 -1.84 -3.22 13.52
C PRO A 108 -2.71 -1.94 13.47
N LEU A 109 -2.06 -0.80 13.25
CA LEU A 109 -2.71 0.51 13.33
C LEU A 109 -3.47 0.87 12.05
N GLY A 110 -4.58 1.59 12.18
CA GLY A 110 -5.12 2.39 11.08
C GLY A 110 -4.46 3.76 11.01
N HIS A 111 -4.92 4.59 10.08
CA HIS A 111 -4.30 5.87 9.72
C HIS A 111 -4.49 7.02 10.74
N TRP A 112 -4.45 6.71 12.04
CA TRP A 112 -4.41 7.70 13.12
C TRP A 112 -2.98 8.19 13.31
N ILE A 113 -2.80 9.51 13.23
CA ILE A 113 -1.47 10.15 13.36
C ILE A 113 -0.79 9.80 14.70
N ASP A 114 -1.58 9.64 15.76
CA ASP A 114 -1.12 9.30 17.11
C ASP A 114 -0.67 7.84 17.25
N GLY A 115 -0.92 6.99 16.24
CA GLY A 115 -0.54 5.59 16.24
C GLY A 115 -1.00 4.81 17.48
N LYS A 116 -0.06 4.11 18.14
CA LYS A 116 -0.29 3.23 19.29
C LYS A 116 -0.86 3.90 20.54
N VAL A 117 -0.79 5.23 20.62
CA VAL A 117 -1.36 5.99 21.76
C VAL A 117 -2.77 6.50 21.50
N SER A 118 -3.32 6.25 20.31
CA SER A 118 -4.69 6.64 19.99
C SER A 118 -5.72 5.93 20.89
N VAL A 119 -6.80 6.65 21.17
CA VAL A 119 -7.88 6.18 22.06
C VAL A 119 -8.51 4.87 21.58
N ASN A 120 -8.63 4.66 20.26
CA ASN A 120 -9.16 3.42 19.69
C ASN A 120 -8.35 2.19 20.17
N TYR A 121 -7.03 2.27 20.11
CA TYR A 121 -6.15 1.14 20.48
C TYR A 121 -5.93 1.02 21.98
N GLN A 122 -5.98 2.12 22.74
CA GLN A 122 -6.02 2.05 24.20
C GLN A 122 -7.28 1.34 24.71
N ASN A 123 -8.44 1.66 24.10
CA ASN A 123 -9.70 1.01 24.40
C ASN A 123 -9.69 -0.48 24.02
N LEU A 124 -9.21 -0.83 22.82
CA LEU A 124 -9.07 -2.22 22.38
C LEU A 124 -8.17 -3.01 23.33
N GLY A 125 -6.94 -2.52 23.56
CA GLY A 125 -5.95 -3.19 24.40
C GLY A 125 -6.43 -3.34 25.84
N GLY A 126 -6.98 -2.27 26.43
CA GLY A 126 -7.53 -2.31 27.79
C GLY A 126 -8.71 -3.26 27.92
N TYR A 127 -9.66 -3.24 26.96
CA TYR A 127 -10.83 -4.12 27.01
C TYR A 127 -10.43 -5.58 26.90
N MET A 128 -9.65 -5.94 25.88
CA MET A 128 -9.18 -7.32 25.69
C MET A 128 -8.33 -7.80 26.88
N ALA A 129 -7.45 -6.93 27.41
CA ALA A 129 -6.60 -7.30 28.55
C ALA A 129 -7.39 -7.52 29.84
N THR A 130 -8.42 -6.70 30.13
CA THR A 130 -9.31 -6.94 31.28
C THR A 130 -10.07 -8.27 31.17
N HIS A 131 -10.14 -8.87 29.98
CA HIS A 131 -10.72 -10.18 29.71
C HIS A 131 -9.68 -11.30 29.52
N GLY A 132 -8.41 -11.03 29.81
CA GLY A 132 -7.35 -12.05 29.80
C GLY A 132 -6.64 -12.23 28.47
N ILE A 133 -6.91 -11.42 27.45
CA ILE A 133 -6.23 -11.50 26.14
C ILE A 133 -5.13 -10.43 26.08
N PRO A 134 -3.84 -10.81 26.00
CA PRO A 134 -2.76 -9.87 25.75
C PRO A 134 -2.86 -9.27 24.34
N VAL A 135 -2.66 -7.95 24.22
CA VAL A 135 -2.72 -7.24 22.94
C VAL A 135 -1.46 -6.43 22.72
N LEU A 136 -0.77 -6.65 21.60
CA LEU A 136 0.34 -5.81 21.15
C LEU A 136 -0.13 -4.79 20.14
N VAL A 137 0.04 -3.51 20.47
CA VAL A 137 -0.15 -2.38 19.55
C VAL A 137 1.22 -1.77 19.28
N TYR A 138 1.61 -1.64 18.01
CA TYR A 138 2.93 -1.11 17.63
C TYR A 138 2.80 -0.04 16.55
N ASP A 139 3.68 0.97 16.59
CA ASP A 139 3.81 1.93 15.51
C ASP A 139 4.58 1.28 14.36
N HIS A 140 3.93 1.17 13.20
CA HIS A 140 4.58 0.82 11.94
C HIS A 140 4.99 2.09 11.18
N ALA A 141 5.73 1.92 10.09
CA ALA A 141 6.27 3.05 9.31
C ALA A 141 5.21 4.10 8.95
N GLY A 142 5.46 5.37 9.28
CA GLY A 142 4.60 6.49 8.92
C GLY A 142 3.51 6.88 9.94
N LEU A 143 3.44 6.21 11.10
CA LEU A 143 2.49 6.53 12.17
C LEU A 143 3.18 6.70 13.53
N GLY A 144 2.51 7.41 14.45
CA GLY A 144 2.97 7.57 15.83
C GLY A 144 4.41 8.06 15.90
N GLU A 145 5.25 7.31 16.62
CA GLU A 145 6.68 7.60 16.80
C GLU A 145 7.55 7.19 15.60
N ARG A 146 7.00 6.47 14.61
CA ARG A 146 7.66 5.99 13.39
C ARG A 146 7.45 6.89 12.17
N ARG A 147 6.96 8.11 12.38
CA ARG A 147 6.86 9.15 11.34
C ARG A 147 8.25 9.68 10.96
N GLU A 148 8.53 9.75 9.66
CA GLU A 148 9.83 10.21 9.16
C GLU A 148 9.77 11.63 8.58
N PHE A 149 8.60 12.07 8.09
CA PHE A 149 8.45 13.33 7.36
C PHE A 149 7.83 14.45 8.21
N TRP A 150 8.57 14.92 9.23
CA TRP A 150 8.11 15.93 10.19
C TRP A 150 9.05 17.12 10.37
N ASP A 151 8.49 18.34 10.35
CA ASP A 151 9.17 19.60 10.67
C ASP A 151 9.05 19.88 12.17
N VAL A 152 10.17 19.74 12.88
CA VAL A 152 10.23 19.92 14.34
C VAL A 152 10.09 21.38 14.75
N GLU A 153 10.66 22.32 13.98
CA GLU A 153 10.61 23.74 14.31
C GLU A 153 9.19 24.28 14.24
N ARG A 154 8.42 23.79 13.26
CA ARG A 154 7.02 24.17 13.07
C ARG A 154 6.03 23.28 13.81
N GLY A 155 6.45 22.07 14.21
CA GLY A 155 5.56 21.09 14.84
C GLY A 155 4.49 20.59 13.87
N GLU A 156 4.83 20.39 12.60
CA GLU A 156 3.89 19.95 11.56
C GLU A 156 4.49 18.94 10.58
N SER A 157 3.63 18.21 9.86
CA SER A 157 4.05 17.25 8.85
C SER A 157 4.52 17.92 7.56
N LEU A 158 5.62 17.44 6.98
CA LEU A 158 6.17 17.93 5.71
C LEU A 158 5.33 17.52 4.49
N ILE A 159 4.60 16.41 4.60
CA ILE A 159 3.84 15.82 3.49
C ILE A 159 2.34 15.78 3.74
N GLY A 160 1.87 16.33 4.88
CA GLY A 160 0.46 16.56 5.20
C GLY A 160 -0.06 15.76 6.41
N LYS A 161 -1.28 16.06 6.83
CA LYS A 161 -1.80 15.69 8.17
C LYS A 161 -2.29 14.24 8.33
N SER A 162 -2.35 13.45 7.25
CA SER A 162 -2.80 12.06 7.30
C SER A 162 -1.62 11.11 7.19
N GLY A 163 -1.60 10.05 8.01
CA GLY A 163 -0.58 8.99 7.94
C GLY A 163 -0.51 8.31 6.57
N THR A 164 -1.61 8.31 5.82
CA THR A 164 -1.64 7.84 4.43
C THR A 164 -0.64 8.56 3.52
N ASN A 165 -0.26 9.81 3.81
CA ASN A 165 0.72 10.54 3.01
C ASN A 165 2.13 9.94 3.15
N GLU A 166 2.51 9.50 4.36
CA GLU A 166 3.78 8.79 4.59
C GLU A 166 3.76 7.44 3.86
N HIS A 167 2.66 6.70 3.95
CA HIS A 167 2.50 5.42 3.26
C HIS A 167 2.59 5.59 1.73
N CYS A 168 1.97 6.64 1.19
CA CYS A 168 2.07 7.01 -0.20
C CYS A 168 3.52 7.34 -0.60
N ARG A 169 4.18 8.23 0.14
CA ARG A 169 5.58 8.63 -0.10
C ARG A 169 6.54 7.44 -0.09
N ILE A 170 6.39 6.54 0.88
CA ILE A 170 7.25 5.36 1.05
C ILE A 170 6.94 4.33 -0.03
N GLY A 171 5.66 4.01 -0.23
CA GLY A 171 5.27 3.00 -1.23
C GLY A 171 5.52 3.43 -2.67
N ASP A 172 5.49 4.74 -2.98
CA ASP A 172 5.84 5.24 -4.32
C ASP A 172 7.29 4.89 -4.69
N LEU A 173 8.21 4.89 -3.72
CA LEU A 173 9.60 4.46 -3.95
C LEU A 173 9.73 2.96 -4.23
N MET A 174 8.75 2.16 -3.83
CA MET A 174 8.82 0.72 -3.99
C MET A 174 8.46 0.29 -5.41
N ILE A 175 7.68 1.10 -6.15
CA ILE A 175 7.32 0.89 -7.56
C ILE A 175 8.57 0.61 -8.43
N PRO A 176 9.58 1.49 -8.50
CA PRO A 176 10.76 1.25 -9.33
C PRO A 176 11.66 0.14 -8.79
N THR A 177 11.55 -0.28 -7.53
CA THR A 177 12.29 -1.43 -6.99
C THR A 177 11.63 -2.78 -7.26
N GLY A 178 10.37 -2.79 -7.70
CA GLY A 178 9.58 -3.99 -7.89
C GLY A 178 9.24 -4.74 -6.60
N VAL A 179 9.45 -4.13 -5.43
CA VAL A 179 9.03 -4.68 -4.15
C VAL A 179 7.60 -4.23 -3.90
N GLN A 180 6.70 -5.17 -3.64
CA GLN A 180 5.32 -4.84 -3.32
C GLN A 180 5.23 -4.10 -1.97
N PRO A 181 4.50 -2.97 -1.85
CA PRO A 181 4.43 -2.23 -0.58
C PRO A 181 3.89 -3.02 0.61
N ALA A 182 2.86 -3.84 0.43
CA ALA A 182 2.34 -4.73 1.46
C ALA A 182 3.41 -5.66 2.05
N ASN A 183 4.47 -6.01 1.31
CA ASN A 183 5.60 -6.78 1.85
C ASN A 183 6.24 -6.07 3.04
N PHE A 184 6.37 -4.75 2.96
CA PHE A 184 6.99 -3.95 4.00
C PHE A 184 6.17 -4.04 5.30
N PHE A 185 4.89 -3.72 5.24
CA PHE A 185 3.98 -3.77 6.39
C PHE A 185 3.83 -5.19 6.94
N LEU A 186 3.72 -6.21 6.08
CA LEU A 186 3.66 -7.61 6.49
C LEU A 186 4.94 -8.09 7.17
N THR A 187 6.10 -7.53 6.83
CA THR A 187 7.34 -7.82 7.55
C THR A 187 7.27 -7.29 8.98
N GLU A 188 6.75 -6.08 9.20
CA GLU A 188 6.52 -5.56 10.57
C GLU A 188 5.49 -6.41 11.33
N VAL A 189 4.40 -6.83 10.66
CA VAL A 189 3.40 -7.76 11.22
C VAL A 189 4.04 -9.10 11.62
N LYS A 190 4.88 -9.69 10.76
CA LYS A 190 5.62 -10.93 11.06
C LYS A 190 6.37 -10.79 12.37
N TYR A 191 7.14 -9.72 12.53
CA TYR A 191 7.96 -9.49 13.73
C TYR A 191 7.14 -9.13 14.97
N ALA A 192 5.98 -8.50 14.81
CA ALA A 192 5.02 -8.31 15.90
C ALA A 192 4.42 -9.65 16.37
N ILE A 193 4.09 -10.55 15.44
CA ILE A 193 3.61 -11.91 15.76
C ILE A 193 4.71 -12.73 16.46
N GLU A 194 5.95 -12.71 15.94
CA GLU A 194 7.08 -13.42 16.55
C GLU A 194 7.44 -12.86 17.94
N PHE A 195 7.28 -11.55 18.16
CA PHE A 195 7.37 -10.96 19.48
C PHE A 195 6.32 -11.59 20.42
N MET A 196 5.05 -11.64 20.01
CA MET A 196 3.99 -12.23 20.83
C MET A 196 4.21 -13.72 21.12
N LYS A 197 4.59 -14.51 20.10
CA LYS A 197 4.86 -15.96 20.23
C LYS A 197 6.03 -16.28 21.17
N SER A 198 6.88 -15.31 21.48
CA SER A 198 8.01 -15.51 22.38
C SER A 198 7.65 -15.39 23.87
N LEU A 199 6.49 -14.81 24.18
CA LEU A 199 6.05 -14.58 25.56
C LEU A 199 5.61 -15.92 26.17
N SER A 200 6.10 -16.24 27.37
CA SER A 200 5.91 -17.56 27.99
C SER A 200 4.45 -17.92 28.29
N TYR A 201 3.57 -16.92 28.36
CA TYR A 201 2.13 -17.07 28.60
C TYR A 201 1.29 -17.05 27.31
N VAL A 202 1.92 -16.97 26.13
CA VAL A 202 1.25 -17.02 24.84
C VAL A 202 1.46 -18.41 24.23
N ASN A 203 0.36 -19.04 23.82
CA ASN A 203 0.44 -20.24 23.00
C ASN A 203 0.75 -19.81 21.57
N LYS A 204 1.86 -20.32 21.01
CA LYS A 204 2.36 -19.93 19.69
C LYS A 204 1.38 -20.15 18.54
N ASN A 205 0.43 -21.08 18.71
CA ASN A 205 -0.61 -21.39 17.72
C ASN A 205 -1.90 -20.58 17.92
N ASN A 206 -2.00 -19.79 19.00
CA ASN A 206 -3.17 -19.01 19.38
C ASN A 206 -2.89 -17.50 19.30
N VAL A 207 -2.14 -17.05 18.28
CA VAL A 207 -1.95 -15.62 18.00
C VAL A 207 -2.82 -15.23 16.81
N GLY A 208 -3.75 -14.30 17.02
CA GLY A 208 -4.58 -13.72 15.96
C GLY A 208 -4.27 -12.25 15.71
N ILE A 209 -4.94 -11.69 14.72
CA ILE A 209 -4.74 -10.30 14.29
C ILE A 209 -6.06 -9.56 14.14
N SER A 210 -6.08 -8.30 14.58
CA SER A 210 -7.23 -7.42 14.33
C SER A 210 -6.84 -5.95 14.39
N GLY A 211 -7.27 -5.17 13.40
CA GLY A 211 -7.05 -3.74 13.34
C GLY A 211 -8.12 -3.03 12.52
N ALA A 212 -8.19 -1.72 12.64
CA ALA A 212 -9.18 -0.88 11.97
C ALA A 212 -8.56 -0.07 10.83
N SER A 213 -9.31 0.19 9.75
CA SER A 213 -8.86 0.95 8.58
C SER A 213 -7.63 0.30 7.92
N GLY A 214 -6.48 0.98 7.82
CA GLY A 214 -5.21 0.34 7.42
C GLY A 214 -4.84 -0.88 8.28
N GLY A 215 -5.14 -0.86 9.58
CA GLY A 215 -4.96 -2.04 10.44
C GLY A 215 -5.83 -3.23 10.00
N GLY A 216 -6.99 -2.93 9.39
CA GLY A 216 -7.86 -3.93 8.80
C GLY A 216 -7.29 -4.51 7.50
N SER A 217 -6.71 -3.65 6.65
CA SER A 217 -6.00 -4.07 5.44
C SER A 217 -4.85 -5.02 5.79
N MET A 218 -3.95 -4.63 6.70
CA MET A 218 -2.93 -5.53 7.25
C MET A 218 -3.50 -6.82 7.88
N SER A 219 -4.66 -6.76 8.55
CA SER A 219 -5.28 -7.97 9.14
C SER A 219 -5.75 -8.97 8.07
N ARG A 220 -6.34 -8.46 6.98
CA ARG A 220 -6.73 -9.25 5.80
C ARG A 220 -5.49 -9.82 5.10
N GLU A 221 -4.49 -9.00 4.86
CA GLU A 221 -3.27 -9.40 4.15
C GLU A 221 -2.47 -10.45 4.95
N ALA A 222 -2.40 -10.27 6.27
CA ALA A 222 -1.78 -11.23 7.17
C ALA A 222 -2.52 -12.58 7.15
N ALA A 223 -3.86 -12.57 7.14
CA ALA A 223 -4.67 -13.78 6.96
C ALA A 223 -4.36 -14.53 5.66
N CYS A 224 -4.03 -13.80 4.60
CA CYS A 224 -3.64 -14.41 3.33
C CYS A 224 -2.19 -14.92 3.36
N TYR A 225 -1.27 -14.16 3.97
CA TYR A 225 0.16 -14.47 3.94
C TYR A 225 0.59 -15.54 4.96
N PHE A 226 0.09 -15.52 6.19
CA PHE A 226 0.58 -16.39 7.28
C PHE A 226 -0.29 -17.64 7.44
N ASP A 227 0.34 -18.81 7.61
CA ASP A 227 -0.39 -20.08 7.77
C ASP A 227 -0.87 -20.33 9.20
N ASP A 228 -0.26 -19.70 10.19
CA ASP A 228 -0.40 -20.04 11.60
C ASP A 228 -1.16 -19.01 12.45
N LEU A 229 -1.81 -18.03 11.81
CA LEU A 229 -2.76 -17.16 12.50
C LEU A 229 -3.93 -17.98 13.07
N ALA A 230 -4.31 -17.67 14.29
CA ALA A 230 -5.43 -18.30 14.99
C ALA A 230 -6.78 -17.74 14.55
N PHE A 231 -6.83 -16.43 14.26
CA PHE A 231 -7.99 -15.72 13.74
C PHE A 231 -7.56 -14.45 13.00
N SER A 232 -8.44 -13.89 12.17
CA SER A 232 -8.28 -12.55 11.62
C SER A 232 -9.58 -11.76 11.66
N VAL A 233 -9.50 -10.51 12.13
CA VAL A 233 -10.66 -9.61 12.20
C VAL A 233 -10.33 -8.24 11.60
N PRO A 234 -10.52 -8.05 10.28
CA PRO A 234 -10.45 -6.75 9.64
C PRO A 234 -11.63 -5.86 10.05
N VAL A 235 -11.34 -4.64 10.49
CA VAL A 235 -12.34 -3.67 10.95
C VAL A 235 -12.33 -2.43 10.05
N CYS A 236 -13.51 -1.96 9.65
CA CYS A 236 -13.73 -0.70 8.95
C CYS A 236 -12.95 -0.51 7.63
N ILE A 237 -12.82 -1.56 6.82
CA ILE A 237 -12.05 -1.48 5.58
C ILE A 237 -12.59 -2.31 4.42
N LEU A 238 -13.15 -3.50 4.68
CA LEU A 238 -13.63 -4.39 3.64
C LEU A 238 -15.05 -4.01 3.25
N ARG A 239 -15.21 -3.56 2.00
CA ARG A 239 -16.49 -3.12 1.44
C ARG A 239 -16.65 -3.70 0.03
N GLY A 240 -17.64 -4.56 -0.14
CA GLY A 240 -17.96 -5.11 -1.44
C GLY A 240 -16.90 -6.06 -2.02
N GLU A 241 -17.21 -6.51 -3.23
CA GLU A 241 -16.46 -7.53 -3.94
C GLU A 241 -15.76 -6.99 -5.19
N SER A 242 -15.64 -5.67 -5.33
CA SER A 242 -14.95 -5.06 -6.46
C SER A 242 -13.47 -5.44 -6.44
N VAL A 243 -12.96 -5.83 -7.59
CA VAL A 243 -11.52 -5.98 -7.82
C VAL A 243 -10.89 -4.61 -8.07
N GLY A 244 -9.62 -4.47 -7.68
CA GLY A 244 -8.91 -3.19 -7.74
C GLY A 244 -9.23 -2.33 -6.53
N SER A 245 -8.26 -2.22 -5.63
CA SER A 245 -8.34 -1.41 -4.43
C SER A 245 -7.78 -0.01 -4.72
N ALA A 246 -8.36 1.00 -4.08
CA ALA A 246 -7.84 2.36 -4.07
C ALA A 246 -7.39 2.72 -2.66
N GLY A 247 -6.45 3.66 -2.54
CA GLY A 247 -5.93 4.09 -1.24
C GLY A 247 -4.44 4.35 -1.28
N CYS A 248 -3.82 4.41 -0.11
CA CYS A 248 -2.36 4.39 -0.03
C CYS A 248 -1.83 2.98 -0.30
N HIS A 249 -0.54 2.88 -0.56
CA HIS A 249 0.14 1.64 -0.93
C HIS A 249 -0.04 0.45 0.02
N GLU A 250 -0.28 0.71 1.30
CA GLU A 250 -0.63 -0.32 2.29
C GLU A 250 -1.92 -1.08 1.94
N GLN A 251 -2.82 -0.50 1.13
CA GLN A 251 -4.13 -1.05 0.82
C GLN A 251 -4.23 -1.65 -0.59
N VAL A 252 -3.22 -1.39 -1.43
CA VAL A 252 -3.24 -1.67 -2.87
C VAL A 252 -2.36 -2.89 -3.15
N THR A 253 -2.97 -3.94 -3.70
CA THR A 253 -2.22 -5.11 -4.15
C THR A 253 -2.10 -5.08 -5.67
N TRP A 254 -0.89 -4.87 -6.19
CA TRP A 254 -0.60 -4.98 -7.62
C TRP A 254 -1.19 -6.26 -8.25
N ASN A 255 -1.68 -6.13 -9.49
CA ASN A 255 -2.32 -7.18 -10.29
C ASN A 255 -3.65 -7.74 -9.75
N GLU A 256 -4.19 -7.32 -8.59
CA GLU A 256 -5.45 -7.85 -8.06
C GLU A 256 -6.64 -7.72 -9.05
N GLY A 257 -6.71 -6.59 -9.76
CA GLY A 257 -7.71 -6.32 -10.78
C GLY A 257 -7.49 -7.13 -12.06
N LEU A 258 -6.23 -7.30 -12.47
CA LEU A 258 -5.85 -8.11 -13.63
C LEU A 258 -6.22 -9.59 -13.40
N ASP A 259 -5.93 -10.10 -12.21
CA ASP A 259 -6.09 -11.51 -11.87
C ASP A 259 -7.50 -11.85 -11.35
N GLY A 260 -8.38 -10.85 -11.23
CA GLY A 260 -9.75 -11.04 -10.76
C GLY A 260 -9.79 -11.50 -9.30
N VAL A 261 -9.01 -10.85 -8.44
CA VAL A 261 -8.96 -11.10 -7.00
C VAL A 261 -9.50 -9.88 -6.27
N ALA A 262 -10.59 -10.07 -5.53
CA ALA A 262 -11.11 -9.03 -4.66
C ALA A 262 -10.37 -9.06 -3.31
N SER A 263 -10.36 -7.90 -2.66
CA SER A 263 -9.92 -7.73 -1.28
C SER A 263 -10.51 -8.81 -0.34
N PHE A 264 -11.78 -9.15 -0.51
CA PHE A 264 -12.45 -10.12 0.34
C PHE A 264 -11.93 -11.56 0.19
N ASP A 265 -11.45 -11.92 -1.00
CA ASP A 265 -11.05 -13.29 -1.32
C ASP A 265 -9.82 -13.72 -0.50
N GLN A 266 -8.99 -12.77 -0.09
CA GLN A 266 -7.82 -12.99 0.76
C GLN A 266 -8.17 -13.67 2.10
N LEU A 267 -9.39 -13.45 2.62
CA LEU A 267 -9.86 -14.09 3.86
C LEU A 267 -10.17 -15.58 3.69
N THR A 268 -10.33 -16.07 2.46
CA THR A 268 -10.56 -17.51 2.19
C THR A 268 -9.34 -18.36 2.55
N SER A 269 -8.15 -17.76 2.56
CA SER A 269 -6.89 -18.38 3.00
C SER A 269 -6.90 -18.85 4.46
N MET A 270 -7.88 -18.41 5.25
CA MET A 270 -8.08 -18.83 6.63
C MET A 270 -8.94 -20.09 6.76
N LEU A 271 -9.58 -20.61 5.71
CA LEU A 271 -10.45 -21.80 5.83
C LEU A 271 -9.78 -22.96 6.60
N PRO A 272 -10.45 -23.58 7.60
CA PRO A 272 -11.75 -23.25 8.21
C PRO A 272 -11.63 -22.45 9.54
N LYS A 273 -10.53 -21.70 9.73
CA LYS A 273 -10.21 -20.95 10.95
C LYS A 273 -11.09 -19.70 11.13
N PRO A 274 -11.23 -19.18 12.37
CA PRO A 274 -12.07 -18.02 12.67
C PRO A 274 -11.72 -16.75 11.87
N VAL A 275 -12.73 -16.17 11.20
CA VAL A 275 -12.69 -14.86 10.55
C VAL A 275 -13.94 -14.06 10.89
N MET A 276 -13.77 -12.79 11.25
CA MET A 276 -14.89 -11.86 11.41
C MET A 276 -14.63 -10.58 10.63
N VAL A 277 -15.65 -10.02 10.01
CA VAL A 277 -15.59 -8.69 9.40
C VAL A 277 -16.42 -7.72 10.23
N VAL A 278 -15.89 -6.51 10.45
CA VAL A 278 -16.60 -5.45 11.16
C VAL A 278 -16.70 -4.21 10.28
N THR A 279 -17.90 -3.66 10.12
CA THR A 279 -18.15 -2.46 9.30
C THR A 279 -18.91 -1.39 10.09
N GLU A 280 -18.55 -0.13 9.83
CA GLU A 280 -19.06 1.09 10.49
C GLU A 280 -20.16 1.81 9.69
N PHE A 281 -20.61 1.19 8.60
CA PHE A 281 -21.63 1.71 7.70
C PHE A 281 -22.67 0.64 7.41
N ILE A 282 -23.95 0.96 7.50
CA ILE A 282 -25.05 0.12 7.02
C ILE A 282 -25.23 0.32 5.52
N GLY A 283 -25.39 -0.79 4.79
CA GLY A 283 -25.65 -0.76 3.35
C GLY A 283 -24.41 -0.60 2.48
N ASP A 284 -23.21 -0.81 3.03
CA ASP A 284 -22.06 -1.17 2.20
C ASP A 284 -22.22 -2.63 1.73
N ASP A 285 -21.64 -2.98 0.58
CA ASP A 285 -21.74 -4.31 -0.03
C ASP A 285 -21.01 -5.42 0.78
N SER A 286 -20.68 -5.15 2.04
CA SER A 286 -20.04 -6.09 2.96
C SER A 286 -20.91 -7.31 3.27
N ILE A 287 -22.24 -7.14 3.33
CA ILE A 287 -23.19 -8.24 3.54
C ILE A 287 -23.10 -9.26 2.40
N GLU A 288 -23.10 -8.80 1.14
CA GLU A 288 -22.97 -9.69 -0.02
C GLU A 288 -21.61 -10.37 -0.05
N SER A 289 -20.55 -9.64 0.27
CA SER A 289 -19.19 -10.20 0.38
C SER A 289 -19.10 -11.30 1.43
N MET A 290 -19.75 -11.09 2.59
CA MET A 290 -19.84 -12.09 3.65
C MET A 290 -20.66 -13.31 3.25
N LYS A 291 -21.70 -13.17 2.41
CA LYS A 291 -22.43 -14.34 1.88
C LYS A 291 -21.53 -15.21 1.02
N THR A 292 -20.70 -14.61 0.16
CA THR A 292 -19.71 -15.34 -0.65
C THR A 292 -18.71 -16.06 0.25
N LEU A 293 -18.15 -15.39 1.26
CA LEU A 293 -17.21 -16.01 2.20
C LEU A 293 -17.85 -17.16 2.98
N ARG A 294 -19.04 -16.95 3.55
CA ARG A 294 -19.79 -17.99 4.28
C ARG A 294 -20.05 -19.21 3.42
N ARG A 295 -20.48 -19.04 2.16
CA ARG A 295 -20.65 -20.14 1.20
C ARG A 295 -19.39 -21.00 1.08
N LEU A 296 -18.20 -20.38 1.03
CA LEU A 296 -16.93 -21.10 0.92
C LEU A 296 -16.57 -21.84 2.23
N TYR A 297 -16.90 -21.25 3.39
CA TYR A 297 -16.77 -21.90 4.70
C TYR A 297 -17.72 -23.10 4.85
N ASP A 298 -18.96 -22.97 4.39
CA ASP A 298 -19.95 -24.05 4.39
C ASP A 298 -19.48 -25.23 3.53
N LEU A 299 -18.97 -24.95 2.32
CA LEU A 299 -18.37 -25.97 1.45
C LEU A 299 -17.16 -26.65 2.11
N ALA A 300 -16.34 -25.89 2.84
CA ALA A 300 -15.21 -26.44 3.58
C ALA A 300 -15.63 -27.33 4.78
N GLY A 301 -16.92 -27.31 5.16
CA GLY A 301 -17.45 -27.99 6.33
C GLY A 301 -17.04 -27.32 7.64
N ALA A 302 -16.84 -26.00 7.61
CA ALA A 302 -16.54 -25.22 8.79
C ALA A 302 -17.79 -25.05 9.69
N SER A 303 -17.60 -24.79 10.98
CA SER A 303 -18.71 -24.47 11.88
C SER A 303 -19.25 -23.07 11.61
N ASP A 304 -20.56 -22.87 11.75
CA ASP A 304 -21.21 -21.56 11.63
C ASP A 304 -20.56 -20.48 12.54
N GLU A 305 -19.94 -20.88 13.65
CA GLU A 305 -19.34 -19.98 14.64
C GLU A 305 -17.99 -19.39 14.20
N VAL A 306 -17.31 -19.99 13.21
CA VAL A 306 -16.00 -19.53 12.76
C VAL A 306 -16.08 -18.35 11.78
N THR A 307 -17.28 -17.96 11.33
CA THR A 307 -17.46 -16.74 10.53
C THR A 307 -18.53 -15.83 11.09
N ASP A 308 -18.22 -14.55 11.24
CA ASP A 308 -19.20 -13.56 11.71
C ASP A 308 -19.07 -12.22 10.99
N HIS A 309 -20.16 -11.44 11.01
CA HIS A 309 -20.19 -10.08 10.46
C HIS A 309 -20.92 -9.18 11.44
N PHE A 310 -20.25 -8.13 11.90
CA PHE A 310 -20.87 -7.09 12.70
C PHE A 310 -20.90 -5.79 11.92
N GLN A 311 -22.07 -5.17 11.84
CA GLN A 311 -22.28 -3.93 11.13
C GLN A 311 -23.08 -2.99 12.02
N MET A 312 -22.64 -1.73 12.10
CA MET A 312 -23.33 -0.68 12.82
C MET A 312 -22.96 0.67 12.23
N ASP A 313 -23.92 1.60 12.13
CA ASP A 313 -23.59 3.00 11.83
C ASP A 313 -22.88 3.64 13.02
N ASP A 314 -21.58 3.89 12.89
CA ASP A 314 -20.75 4.49 13.93
C ASP A 314 -19.57 5.28 13.31
N ALA A 315 -18.78 5.95 14.14
CA ALA A 315 -17.58 6.64 13.69
C ALA A 315 -16.54 5.66 13.12
N HIS A 316 -15.80 6.09 12.09
CA HIS A 316 -14.69 5.33 11.53
C HIS A 316 -13.59 5.12 12.58
N GLY A 317 -13.47 3.89 13.07
CA GLY A 317 -12.52 3.49 14.10
C GLY A 317 -12.87 2.17 14.76
N TYR A 318 -12.23 1.88 15.89
CA TYR A 318 -12.47 0.65 16.63
C TYR A 318 -13.27 0.99 17.89
N THR A 319 -14.57 1.23 17.71
CA THR A 319 -15.45 1.76 18.76
C THR A 319 -15.84 0.70 19.78
N HIS A 320 -16.45 1.12 20.90
CA HIS A 320 -16.81 0.19 21.99
C HIS A 320 -17.73 -0.96 21.53
N PRO A 321 -18.83 -0.72 20.78
CA PRO A 321 -19.67 -1.82 20.29
C PRO A 321 -18.92 -2.81 19.40
N MET A 322 -18.02 -2.32 18.56
CA MET A 322 -17.20 -3.16 17.68
C MET A 322 -16.24 -4.03 18.48
N ILE A 323 -15.53 -3.46 19.45
CA ILE A 323 -14.61 -4.19 20.34
C ILE A 323 -15.36 -5.29 21.09
N GLU A 324 -16.55 -5.00 21.62
CA GLU A 324 -17.38 -6.00 22.30
C GLU A 324 -17.83 -7.12 21.36
N ALA A 325 -18.24 -6.79 20.13
CA ALA A 325 -18.65 -7.77 19.13
C ALA A 325 -17.50 -8.73 18.80
N VAL A 326 -16.29 -8.20 18.61
CA VAL A 326 -15.09 -9.01 18.36
C VAL A 326 -14.77 -9.91 19.55
N TYR A 327 -14.85 -9.42 20.78
CA TYR A 327 -14.65 -10.29 21.96
C TYR A 327 -15.67 -11.43 22.02
N ARG A 328 -16.95 -11.14 21.74
CA ARG A 328 -18.01 -12.18 21.73
C ARG A 328 -17.75 -13.22 20.63
N PHE A 329 -17.27 -12.80 19.46
CA PHE A 329 -16.86 -13.71 18.40
C PHE A 329 -15.69 -14.60 18.83
N LEU A 330 -14.64 -14.03 19.43
CA LEU A 330 -13.51 -14.80 19.94
C LEU A 330 -13.95 -15.80 21.02
N LYS A 331 -14.86 -15.41 21.92
CA LYS A 331 -15.38 -16.30 22.96
C LYS A 331 -16.16 -17.51 22.41
N LYS A 332 -16.83 -17.38 21.26
CA LYS A 332 -17.46 -18.55 20.60
C LYS A 332 -16.40 -19.55 20.12
N ASN A 333 -15.22 -19.08 19.76
CA ASN A 333 -14.18 -19.86 19.10
C ASN A 333 -13.04 -20.34 20.02
N PHE A 334 -12.92 -19.78 21.23
CA PHE A 334 -11.84 -20.05 22.19
C PHE A 334 -12.37 -20.09 23.63
N ASP A 335 -11.76 -20.87 24.53
CA ASP A 335 -12.14 -20.93 25.97
C ASP A 335 -11.77 -19.64 26.71
N LEU A 336 -12.66 -18.65 26.57
CA LEU A 336 -12.56 -17.33 27.19
C LEU A 336 -13.66 -17.12 28.23
N ILE A 337 -13.35 -16.33 29.25
CA ILE A 337 -14.29 -15.98 30.30
C ILE A 337 -15.50 -15.20 29.77
N ASP A 338 -16.59 -15.15 30.53
CA ASP A 338 -17.73 -14.30 30.16
C ASP A 338 -17.35 -12.82 30.18
N PRO A 339 -17.93 -11.99 29.29
CA PRO A 339 -17.71 -10.55 29.31
C PRO A 339 -17.98 -9.97 30.71
N LYS A 340 -17.00 -9.25 31.26
CA LYS A 340 -17.10 -8.67 32.60
C LYS A 340 -18.00 -7.45 32.55
N ILE A 341 -19.12 -7.50 33.28
CA ILE A 341 -19.98 -6.33 33.50
C ILE A 341 -19.14 -5.23 34.13
N GLY A 342 -19.15 -4.07 33.51
CA GLY A 342 -18.45 -2.89 34.02
C GLY A 342 -16.96 -2.81 33.64
N ALA A 343 -16.49 -3.56 32.64
CA ALA A 343 -15.09 -3.52 32.19
C ALA A 343 -14.66 -2.13 31.71
N TRP A 344 -15.53 -1.43 30.97
CA TRP A 344 -15.26 -0.09 30.44
C TRP A 344 -14.94 0.95 31.51
N GLN A 345 -15.53 0.85 32.71
CA GLN A 345 -15.28 1.75 33.85
C GLN A 345 -13.85 1.59 34.40
N LYS A 346 -13.18 0.47 34.10
CA LYS A 346 -11.80 0.19 34.53
C LYS A 346 -10.75 0.72 33.55
N ILE A 347 -11.15 0.96 32.30
CA ILE A 347 -10.25 1.40 31.23
C ILE A 347 -10.11 2.92 31.33
N LYS A 348 -8.89 3.37 31.63
CA LYS A 348 -8.53 4.79 31.66
C LYS A 348 -7.45 5.04 30.64
N ASN A 349 -7.75 5.88 29.65
CA ASN A 349 -6.77 6.29 28.65
C ASN A 349 -5.64 7.08 29.31
N GLN A 350 -4.42 6.67 29.03
CA GLN A 350 -3.19 7.33 29.46
C GLN A 350 -2.84 8.45 28.48
N LYS A 351 -2.03 9.39 28.95
CA LYS A 351 -1.55 10.48 28.09
C LYS A 351 -0.49 9.94 27.13
N ALA A 352 -0.42 10.54 25.95
CA ALA A 352 0.60 10.19 24.95
C ALA A 352 2.03 10.22 25.51
N VAL A 353 2.35 11.22 26.34
CA VAL A 353 3.68 11.37 26.97
C VAL A 353 4.06 10.19 27.88
N ASP A 354 3.08 9.50 28.47
CA ASP A 354 3.33 8.36 29.36
C ASP A 354 3.51 7.06 28.54
N LEU A 355 2.82 6.95 27.41
CA LEU A 355 2.81 5.79 26.52
C LEU A 355 3.89 5.83 25.43
N ASN A 356 4.41 7.00 25.10
CA ASN A 356 5.52 7.12 24.16
C ASN A 356 6.83 6.61 24.78
N ILE A 357 7.70 6.12 23.91
CA ILE A 357 9.05 5.69 24.27
C ILE A 357 10.02 6.86 24.08
N SER A 358 9.89 7.58 22.97
CA SER A 358 10.56 8.85 22.72
C SER A 358 9.87 9.99 23.47
N LYS A 359 10.67 10.89 24.02
CA LYS A 359 10.20 12.08 24.75
C LYS A 359 9.50 13.07 23.83
N ASN A 360 9.97 13.19 22.60
CA ASN A 360 9.45 14.14 21.61
C ASN A 360 8.39 13.54 20.68
N GLY A 361 8.07 12.24 20.81
CA GLY A 361 7.10 11.55 19.95
C GLY A 361 7.64 11.18 18.57
N PHE A 362 8.96 11.18 18.38
CA PHE A 362 9.65 10.76 17.16
C PHE A 362 10.85 9.88 17.50
N LEU A 363 10.76 8.59 17.18
CA LEU A 363 11.76 7.60 17.55
C LEU A 363 13.10 7.86 16.86
N ASN A 364 13.09 8.24 15.58
CA ASN A 364 14.30 8.52 14.79
C ASN A 364 15.11 9.74 15.25
N ARG A 365 14.62 10.50 16.23
CA ARG A 365 15.34 11.64 16.84
C ARG A 365 16.10 11.25 18.11
N GLU A 366 15.71 10.15 18.75
CA GLU A 366 16.27 9.71 20.02
C GLU A 366 16.97 8.34 19.92
N TYR A 367 16.59 7.54 18.93
CA TYR A 367 17.16 6.23 18.64
C TYR A 367 17.69 6.21 17.21
N PHE A 368 18.79 5.49 17.01
CA PHE A 368 19.25 5.18 15.67
C PHE A 368 18.17 4.39 14.92
N GLN A 369 17.79 4.86 13.74
CA GLN A 369 16.82 4.23 12.85
C GLN A 369 17.37 4.31 11.43
N ILE A 370 17.51 3.17 10.76
CA ILE A 370 17.69 3.18 9.31
C ILE A 370 16.37 3.63 8.68
N SER A 371 16.45 4.59 7.76
CA SER A 371 15.28 5.20 7.13
C SER A 371 14.54 4.19 6.27
N MET A 372 13.25 4.45 6.09
CA MET A 372 12.40 3.63 5.27
C MET A 372 12.86 3.50 3.82
N ALA A 373 13.31 4.60 3.24
CA ALA A 373 13.83 4.60 1.89
C ALA A 373 15.10 3.74 1.75
N GLN A 374 16.00 3.78 2.74
CA GLN A 374 17.20 2.95 2.73
C GLN A 374 16.85 1.46 2.85
N GLN A 375 15.92 1.10 3.74
CA GLN A 375 15.43 -0.29 3.86
C GLN A 375 14.85 -0.82 2.54
N ILE A 376 14.17 0.04 1.76
CA ILE A 376 13.63 -0.32 0.44
C ILE A 376 14.76 -0.53 -0.57
N LEU A 377 15.73 0.38 -0.63
CA LEU A 377 16.86 0.31 -1.56
C LEU A 377 17.77 -0.89 -1.32
N ASP A 378 18.03 -1.23 -0.05
CA ASP A 378 18.86 -2.37 0.34
C ASP A 378 18.24 -3.72 -0.10
N ARG A 379 16.93 -3.73 -0.34
CA ARG A 379 16.17 -4.89 -0.82
C ARG A 379 16.04 -4.94 -2.34
N CYS A 380 16.50 -3.92 -3.05
CA CYS A 380 16.51 -3.94 -4.50
C CYS A 380 17.62 -4.89 -5.00
N PRO A 381 17.29 -5.94 -5.76
CA PRO A 381 18.29 -6.90 -6.24
C PRO A 381 19.33 -6.24 -7.17
N LYS A 382 20.48 -6.91 -7.33
CA LYS A 382 21.57 -6.48 -8.22
C LYS A 382 21.13 -6.50 -9.69
N HIS A 383 21.69 -5.56 -10.46
CA HIS A 383 21.19 -5.16 -11.77
C HIS A 383 21.44 -6.20 -12.87
N GLU A 384 20.42 -6.51 -13.65
CA GLU A 384 20.59 -6.94 -15.04
C GLU A 384 20.62 -5.69 -15.93
N LYS A 385 21.27 -5.71 -17.10
CA LYS A 385 21.27 -4.52 -17.98
C LYS A 385 19.92 -4.37 -18.68
N ILE A 386 19.30 -3.19 -18.60
CA ILE A 386 18.05 -2.88 -19.31
C ILE A 386 18.21 -3.05 -20.83
N SER A 387 17.18 -3.60 -21.47
CA SER A 387 17.04 -3.71 -22.92
C SER A 387 15.73 -3.05 -23.37
N LYS A 388 15.60 -2.78 -24.68
CA LYS A 388 14.37 -2.23 -25.26
C LYS A 388 13.17 -3.13 -24.98
N GLU A 389 13.34 -4.43 -25.17
CA GLU A 389 12.31 -5.45 -24.96
C GLU A 389 11.91 -5.54 -23.49
N LYS A 390 12.89 -5.50 -22.57
CA LYS A 390 12.60 -5.47 -21.14
C LYS A 390 11.87 -4.19 -20.75
N LEU A 391 12.25 -3.03 -21.30
CA LEU A 391 11.56 -1.77 -21.02
C LEU A 391 10.09 -1.81 -21.51
N LYS A 392 9.81 -2.39 -22.69
CA LYS A 392 8.44 -2.64 -23.15
C LYS A 392 7.64 -3.51 -22.18
N GLU A 393 8.27 -4.56 -21.65
CA GLU A 393 7.68 -5.46 -20.66
C GLU A 393 7.35 -4.73 -19.34
N LEU A 394 8.28 -3.93 -18.81
CA LEU A 394 8.11 -3.15 -17.58
C LEU A 394 6.99 -2.11 -17.71
N LEU A 395 6.87 -1.48 -18.88
CA LEU A 395 5.80 -0.53 -19.20
C LEU A 395 4.46 -1.21 -19.48
N ARG A 396 4.44 -2.53 -19.70
CA ARG A 396 3.25 -3.35 -19.98
C ARG A 396 2.53 -2.92 -21.26
N LEU A 397 3.28 -2.45 -22.27
CA LEU A 397 2.69 -1.86 -23.48
C LEU A 397 1.77 -2.81 -24.26
N GLN A 398 2.02 -4.11 -24.19
CA GLN A 398 1.22 -5.14 -24.85
C GLN A 398 -0.17 -5.36 -24.22
N PHE A 399 -0.37 -4.95 -22.98
CA PHE A 399 -1.64 -5.10 -22.26
C PHE A 399 -2.47 -3.81 -22.27
N LEU A 400 -1.90 -2.73 -22.80
CA LEU A 400 -2.62 -1.47 -22.98
C LEU A 400 -3.52 -1.54 -24.21
N PRO A 401 -4.72 -0.93 -24.16
CA PRO A 401 -5.64 -0.90 -25.28
C PRO A 401 -5.08 -0.02 -26.41
N ALA A 402 -5.77 -0.02 -27.55
CA ALA A 402 -5.54 0.95 -28.61
C ALA A 402 -5.93 2.36 -28.14
N VAL A 403 -5.01 3.08 -27.50
CA VAL A 403 -5.21 4.46 -27.03
C VAL A 403 -5.32 5.39 -28.25
N GLU A 404 -6.47 6.03 -28.45
CA GLU A 404 -6.56 7.11 -29.43
C GLU A 404 -5.78 8.32 -28.92
N SER A 405 -4.97 8.92 -29.79
CA SER A 405 -4.24 10.14 -29.45
C SER A 405 -5.21 11.29 -29.15
N SER A 406 -5.01 11.95 -28.01
CA SER A 406 -5.72 13.17 -27.64
C SER A 406 -5.30 14.42 -28.43
N CYS A 407 -4.24 14.34 -29.23
CA CYS A 407 -3.73 15.48 -29.98
C CYS A 407 -4.62 15.82 -31.19
N SER A 408 -5.22 17.01 -31.16
CA SER A 408 -6.09 17.54 -32.21
C SER A 408 -5.34 18.38 -33.27
N VAL A 409 -4.01 18.52 -33.12
CA VAL A 409 -3.19 19.43 -33.92
C VAL A 409 -2.57 18.70 -35.12
N ASN A 410 -2.53 19.37 -36.27
CA ASN A 410 -1.82 18.88 -37.44
C ASN A 410 -0.31 18.78 -37.14
N PRO A 411 0.37 17.71 -37.58
CA PRO A 411 1.79 17.56 -37.36
C PRO A 411 2.59 18.66 -38.08
N SER A 412 3.62 19.16 -37.43
CA SER A 412 4.63 20.04 -38.02
C SER A 412 6.03 19.46 -37.79
N ALA A 413 7.04 20.05 -38.44
CA ALA A 413 8.42 19.56 -38.35
C ALA A 413 8.98 19.61 -36.91
N LEU A 414 8.54 20.57 -36.10
CA LEU A 414 8.93 20.73 -34.70
C LEU A 414 7.69 20.70 -33.81
N MET A 415 7.60 19.69 -32.95
CA MET A 415 6.48 19.52 -32.03
C MET A 415 6.98 19.42 -30.60
N SER A 416 6.20 19.90 -29.63
CA SER A 416 6.45 19.71 -28.21
C SER A 416 5.56 18.61 -27.62
N VAL A 417 5.95 18.00 -26.51
CA VAL A 417 5.09 17.07 -25.74
C VAL A 417 4.65 17.76 -24.45
N GLY A 418 3.35 17.74 -24.17
CA GLY A 418 2.79 18.48 -23.05
C GLY A 418 1.44 17.97 -22.55
N SER A 419 0.75 18.82 -21.79
CA SER A 419 -0.49 18.50 -21.08
C SER A 419 -1.72 18.87 -21.90
N ILE A 420 -2.73 17.99 -21.93
CA ILE A 420 -4.06 18.32 -22.46
C ILE A 420 -4.75 19.48 -21.73
N LEU A 421 -4.32 19.81 -20.52
CA LEU A 421 -4.86 20.93 -19.74
C LEU A 421 -4.34 22.29 -20.18
N ASN A 422 -3.27 22.31 -20.98
CA ASN A 422 -2.65 23.50 -21.51
C ASN A 422 -2.22 23.22 -22.97
N ASP A 423 -3.22 23.03 -23.83
CA ASP A 423 -3.01 22.75 -25.25
C ASP A 423 -2.41 23.97 -25.96
N GLN A 424 -1.37 23.75 -26.76
CA GLN A 424 -0.63 24.80 -27.47
C GLN A 424 -0.51 24.47 -28.95
N GLU A 425 -0.21 25.49 -29.76
CA GLU A 425 0.13 25.27 -31.17
C GLU A 425 1.42 24.44 -31.27
N ASN A 426 1.43 23.42 -32.13
CA ASN A 426 2.52 22.46 -32.28
C ASN A 426 2.84 21.64 -31.01
N GLN A 427 1.81 21.20 -30.27
CA GLN A 427 1.96 20.34 -29.10
C GLN A 427 1.22 19.01 -29.28
N ILE A 428 1.91 17.91 -28.97
CA ILE A 428 1.31 16.61 -28.66
C ILE A 428 0.89 16.67 -27.20
N SER A 429 -0.39 16.99 -27.00
CA SER A 429 -1.01 16.98 -25.68
C SER A 429 -1.31 15.54 -25.28
N LEU A 430 -0.88 15.14 -24.08
CA LEU A 430 -1.13 13.82 -23.48
C LEU A 430 -2.09 13.96 -22.29
N ILE A 431 -2.70 12.85 -21.88
CA ILE A 431 -3.58 12.82 -20.71
C ILE A 431 -2.86 13.35 -19.45
N ASP A 432 -3.53 14.26 -18.74
CA ASP A 432 -3.00 14.90 -17.55
C ASP A 432 -4.13 15.33 -16.60
N PHE A 433 -3.78 15.52 -15.34
CA PHE A 433 -4.72 15.90 -14.29
C PHE A 433 -4.39 17.27 -13.73
N LYS A 434 -5.43 18.00 -13.30
CA LYS A 434 -5.25 19.35 -12.78
C LYS A 434 -4.29 19.27 -11.59
N PRO A 435 -3.18 20.03 -11.60
CA PRO A 435 -2.28 20.04 -10.47
C PRO A 435 -3.07 20.51 -9.24
N CYS A 436 -2.99 19.75 -8.16
CA CYS A 436 -3.57 20.18 -6.91
C CYS A 436 -2.80 21.43 -6.46
N VAL A 437 -3.50 22.53 -6.15
CA VAL A 437 -2.85 23.75 -5.67
C VAL A 437 -2.06 23.37 -4.41
N PRO A 438 -0.73 23.49 -4.41
CA PRO A 438 0.03 23.18 -3.22
C PRO A 438 -0.48 24.11 -2.11
N GLY A 439 -0.90 23.51 -0.99
CA GLY A 439 -1.21 24.30 0.19
C GLY A 439 -0.01 25.19 0.53
N TRP A 440 -0.24 26.34 1.16
CA TRP A 440 0.76 27.37 1.48
C TRP A 440 1.97 26.88 2.32
N TYR A 441 2.03 25.59 2.65
CA TYR A 441 3.08 24.91 3.38
C TYR A 441 3.66 23.79 2.51
N HIS A 442 4.86 24.06 1.97
CA HIS A 442 5.79 23.15 1.27
C HIS A 442 5.31 22.33 0.06
N GLY A 443 4.02 22.28 -0.25
CA GLY A 443 3.52 21.83 -1.56
C GLY A 443 3.75 20.36 -1.97
N TYR A 444 4.42 19.53 -1.16
CA TYR A 444 4.71 18.13 -1.51
C TYR A 444 3.52 17.17 -1.28
N GLY A 445 2.56 17.53 -0.43
CA GLY A 445 1.38 16.68 -0.21
C GLY A 445 0.57 16.41 -1.48
N SER A 446 0.57 17.35 -2.43
CA SER A 446 -0.07 17.16 -3.74
C SER A 446 0.66 16.15 -4.62
N VAL A 447 1.95 15.89 -4.40
CA VAL A 447 2.73 14.90 -5.16
C VAL A 447 2.25 13.48 -4.83
N TYR A 448 1.88 13.24 -3.57
CA TYR A 448 1.54 11.91 -3.07
C TYR A 448 0.02 11.65 -3.01
N LYS A 449 -0.81 12.68 -3.06
CA LYS A 449 -2.28 12.58 -2.92
C LYS A 449 -3.06 13.38 -3.98
N SER A 450 -2.47 13.60 -5.15
CA SER A 450 -3.21 14.07 -6.32
C SER A 450 -3.96 12.94 -7.00
N GLU A 451 -4.94 13.31 -7.81
CA GLU A 451 -5.60 12.41 -8.76
C GLU A 451 -4.58 11.71 -9.68
N GLU A 452 -3.54 12.43 -10.15
CA GLU A 452 -2.46 11.84 -10.95
C GLU A 452 -1.71 10.73 -10.19
N ALA A 453 -1.40 10.95 -8.91
CA ALA A 453 -0.72 9.96 -8.09
C ALA A 453 -1.61 8.74 -7.79
N ASP A 454 -2.89 8.98 -7.52
CA ASP A 454 -3.86 7.90 -7.28
C ASP A 454 -4.07 7.06 -8.55
N MET A 455 -4.11 7.68 -9.73
CA MET A 455 -4.17 6.95 -11.00
C MET A 455 -2.89 6.15 -11.26
N GLY A 456 -1.71 6.72 -10.95
CA GLY A 456 -0.45 6.00 -11.02
C GLY A 456 -0.48 4.68 -10.24
N ARG A 457 -1.02 4.70 -9.02
CA ARG A 457 -1.16 3.50 -8.17
C ARG A 457 -2.25 2.56 -8.65
N TRP A 458 -3.40 3.09 -9.05
CA TRP A 458 -4.54 2.31 -9.53
C TRP A 458 -4.16 1.45 -10.75
N PHE A 459 -3.36 1.97 -11.69
CA PHE A 459 -2.89 1.21 -12.85
C PHE A 459 -2.11 -0.06 -12.47
N LEU A 460 -1.38 -0.03 -11.35
CA LEU A 460 -0.60 -1.18 -10.88
C LEU A 460 -1.50 -2.34 -10.44
N SER A 461 -2.70 -2.07 -9.91
CA SER A 461 -3.69 -3.11 -9.59
C SER A 461 -4.18 -3.87 -10.83
N PHE A 462 -4.07 -3.29 -12.02
CA PHE A 462 -4.51 -3.89 -13.28
C PHE A 462 -3.34 -4.33 -14.17
N GLY A 463 -2.16 -4.57 -13.56
CA GLY A 463 -0.97 -5.07 -14.25
C GLY A 463 -0.47 -4.15 -15.35
N SER A 464 -0.66 -2.84 -15.15
CA SER A 464 -0.31 -1.79 -16.09
C SER A 464 0.45 -0.67 -15.39
N SER A 465 0.91 0.33 -16.15
CA SER A 465 1.52 1.53 -15.62
C SER A 465 0.98 2.77 -16.33
N PHE A 466 0.79 3.85 -15.58
CA PHE A 466 0.33 5.11 -16.17
C PHE A 466 1.39 5.74 -17.09
N MET A 467 2.68 5.55 -16.76
CA MET A 467 3.80 5.84 -17.67
C MET A 467 3.64 5.10 -19.00
N GLY A 468 3.35 3.79 -18.97
CA GLY A 468 3.09 3.00 -20.17
C GLY A 468 1.92 3.53 -21.00
N TYR A 469 0.83 3.94 -20.36
CA TYR A 469 -0.32 4.56 -21.04
C TYR A 469 0.08 5.81 -21.83
N ARG A 470 0.78 6.75 -21.20
CA ARG A 470 1.27 7.99 -21.83
C ARG A 470 2.28 7.72 -22.94
N VAL A 471 3.18 6.76 -22.74
CA VAL A 471 4.12 6.32 -23.78
C VAL A 471 3.37 5.76 -24.98
N LYS A 472 2.34 4.94 -24.75
CA LYS A 472 1.52 4.36 -25.83
C LYS A 472 0.75 5.43 -26.60
N GLU A 473 0.19 6.41 -25.90
CA GLU A 473 -0.50 7.57 -26.50
C GLU A 473 0.45 8.35 -27.43
N LEU A 474 1.65 8.66 -26.95
CA LEU A 474 2.68 9.36 -27.74
C LEU A 474 3.14 8.55 -28.96
N LEU A 475 3.43 7.26 -28.77
CA LEU A 475 3.82 6.35 -29.87
C LEU A 475 2.77 6.32 -30.97
N ASN A 476 1.49 6.14 -30.62
CA ASN A 476 0.41 6.06 -31.58
C ASN A 476 0.28 7.35 -32.41
N TYR A 477 0.49 8.53 -31.81
CA TYR A 477 0.47 9.79 -32.55
C TYR A 477 1.66 9.92 -33.51
N VAL A 478 2.87 9.58 -33.05
CA VAL A 478 4.09 9.67 -33.87
C VAL A 478 4.01 8.69 -35.04
N GLU A 479 3.59 7.44 -34.80
CA GLU A 479 3.42 6.42 -35.85
C GLU A 479 2.37 6.84 -36.89
N SER A 480 1.25 7.42 -36.45
CA SER A 480 0.21 7.94 -37.36
C SER A 480 0.67 9.12 -38.22
N ASN A 481 1.78 9.76 -37.85
CA ASN A 481 2.36 10.92 -38.51
C ASN A 481 3.82 10.71 -38.90
N ALA A 482 4.23 9.45 -39.10
CA ALA A 482 5.61 9.07 -39.40
C ALA A 482 6.19 9.89 -40.56
N GLY A 483 7.36 10.48 -40.34
CA GLY A 483 8.08 11.30 -41.31
C GLY A 483 7.53 12.73 -41.52
N LYS A 484 6.51 13.16 -40.77
CA LYS A 484 6.03 14.56 -40.78
C LYS A 484 6.62 15.42 -39.67
N ILE A 485 7.15 14.77 -38.62
CA ILE A 485 7.78 15.38 -37.47
C ILE A 485 9.27 15.07 -37.57
N GLU A 486 10.11 16.10 -37.52
CA GLU A 486 11.56 15.97 -37.61
C GLU A 486 12.20 15.96 -36.21
N GLU A 487 11.67 16.78 -35.30
CA GLU A 487 12.17 16.94 -33.94
C GLU A 487 11.02 17.05 -32.92
N LEU A 488 11.20 16.40 -31.77
CA LEU A 488 10.32 16.46 -30.60
C LEU A 488 11.04 17.10 -29.41
N PHE A 489 10.38 18.05 -28.77
CA PHE A 489 10.87 18.69 -27.54
C PHE A 489 10.00 18.34 -26.34
N ALA A 490 10.62 18.08 -25.18
CA ALA A 490 9.89 17.89 -23.93
C ALA A 490 10.65 18.41 -22.71
N GLU A 491 9.91 18.93 -21.73
CA GLU A 491 10.46 19.50 -20.49
C GLU A 491 9.87 18.83 -19.24
N GLY A 492 10.71 18.62 -18.22
CA GLY A 492 10.30 18.12 -16.90
C GLY A 492 9.72 16.71 -16.97
N LYS A 493 8.49 16.51 -16.46
CA LYS A 493 7.85 15.17 -16.46
C LYS A 493 7.68 14.58 -17.86
N TRP A 494 7.48 15.43 -18.87
CA TRP A 494 7.32 15.02 -20.26
C TRP A 494 8.63 14.53 -20.88
N ALA A 495 9.78 15.02 -20.40
CA ALA A 495 11.09 14.63 -20.91
C ALA A 495 11.36 13.13 -20.70
N LEU A 496 11.00 12.60 -19.53
CA LEU A 496 11.14 11.17 -19.25
C LEU A 496 10.20 10.32 -20.11
N ILE A 497 8.95 10.76 -20.30
CA ILE A 497 7.98 10.07 -21.17
C ILE A 497 8.50 10.02 -22.62
N LEU A 498 9.03 11.13 -23.14
CA LEU A 498 9.57 11.20 -24.50
C LEU A 498 10.82 10.35 -24.69
N LEU A 499 11.75 10.37 -23.72
CA LEU A 499 12.93 9.50 -23.72
C LEU A 499 12.52 8.03 -23.83
N VAL A 500 11.60 7.61 -22.97
CA VAL A 500 11.12 6.22 -22.92
C VAL A 500 10.45 5.85 -24.24
N ALA A 501 9.57 6.71 -24.77
CA ALA A 501 8.88 6.47 -26.04
C ALA A 501 9.86 6.31 -27.22
N LYS A 502 10.91 7.13 -27.30
CA LYS A 502 11.96 6.99 -28.32
C LYS A 502 12.63 5.62 -28.25
N ILE A 503 13.01 5.17 -27.05
CA ILE A 503 13.69 3.88 -26.84
C ILE A 503 12.80 2.71 -27.27
N VAL A 504 11.52 2.73 -26.87
CA VAL A 504 10.61 1.61 -27.14
C VAL A 504 9.99 1.63 -28.54
N SER A 505 10.11 2.74 -29.29
CA SER A 505 9.54 2.84 -30.63
C SER A 505 10.16 1.82 -31.59
N ASP A 506 9.32 1.19 -32.41
CA ASP A 506 9.74 0.33 -33.52
C ASP A 506 9.87 1.11 -34.85
N ASP A 507 9.54 2.41 -34.85
CA ASP A 507 9.66 3.26 -36.03
C ASP A 507 11.11 3.76 -36.17
N GLU A 508 11.80 3.28 -37.21
CA GLU A 508 13.13 3.77 -37.58
C GLU A 508 13.14 5.27 -37.93
N LYS A 509 11.98 5.85 -38.21
CA LYS A 509 11.79 7.29 -38.49
C LYS A 509 11.32 8.07 -37.27
N PHE A 510 11.38 7.50 -36.06
CA PHE A 510 11.04 8.25 -34.85
C PHE A 510 11.89 9.53 -34.76
N PRO A 511 11.30 10.71 -34.52
CA PRO A 511 12.00 12.00 -34.55
C PRO A 511 13.25 12.05 -33.66
N LYS A 512 14.13 13.02 -33.92
CA LYS A 512 15.16 13.41 -32.94
C LYS A 512 14.47 13.98 -31.71
N ILE A 513 15.05 13.78 -30.53
CA ILE A 513 14.45 14.29 -29.29
C ILE A 513 15.38 15.28 -28.59
N LYS A 514 14.79 16.36 -28.07
CA LYS A 514 15.45 17.33 -27.22
C LYS A 514 14.75 17.41 -25.87
N LEU A 515 15.52 17.19 -24.81
CA LEU A 515 15.03 17.02 -23.45
C LEU A 515 15.59 18.12 -22.55
N LYS A 516 14.70 18.74 -21.77
CA LYS A 516 15.06 19.75 -20.76
C LYS A 516 14.52 19.34 -19.40
N ASN A 517 15.27 19.62 -18.34
CA ASN A 517 14.93 19.26 -16.96
C ASN A 517 14.69 17.75 -16.77
N LEU A 518 15.44 16.89 -17.49
CA LEU A 518 15.32 15.44 -17.35
C LEU A 518 15.75 14.99 -15.96
N LEU A 519 15.00 14.11 -15.32
CA LEU A 519 15.31 13.63 -13.97
C LEU A 519 16.68 12.93 -13.91
N ILE A 520 17.42 13.12 -12.81
CA ILE A 520 18.74 12.50 -12.61
C ILE A 520 18.69 10.97 -12.44
N GLY A 521 17.70 10.45 -11.72
CA GLY A 521 17.60 9.01 -11.47
C GLY A 521 16.65 8.68 -10.34
N TYR A 522 16.07 7.50 -10.35
CA TYR A 522 15.19 7.02 -9.28
C TYR A 522 15.96 6.72 -8.00
N ARG A 523 17.26 6.38 -8.04
CA ARG A 523 18.07 6.21 -6.82
C ARG A 523 18.21 7.52 -6.05
N ASP A 524 18.49 8.63 -6.75
CA ASP A 524 18.55 9.95 -6.12
C ASP A 524 17.19 10.37 -5.55
N ILE A 525 16.10 10.07 -6.26
CA ILE A 525 14.74 10.27 -5.74
C ILE A 525 14.49 9.48 -4.46
N ALA A 526 14.94 8.23 -4.40
CA ALA A 526 14.77 7.37 -3.24
C ALA A 526 15.59 7.86 -2.05
N LEU A 527 16.82 8.33 -2.27
CA LEU A 527 17.70 8.84 -1.21
C LEU A 527 17.32 10.23 -0.70
N ALA A 528 16.51 10.99 -1.46
CA ALA A 528 16.03 12.29 -1.01
C ALA A 528 14.91 12.15 0.04
N ASP A 529 14.90 13.00 1.07
CA ASP A 529 13.82 13.02 2.07
C ASP A 529 12.46 13.31 1.39
N LEU A 530 12.37 14.36 0.57
CA LEU A 530 11.19 14.71 -0.22
C LEU A 530 11.52 14.71 -1.71
N ASN A 531 10.51 14.55 -2.56
CA ASN A 531 10.66 14.68 -4.00
C ASN A 531 9.40 15.22 -4.70
N ILE A 532 9.57 15.72 -5.92
CA ILE A 532 8.48 16.25 -6.76
C ILE A 532 7.92 15.21 -7.76
N LEU A 533 8.28 13.94 -7.63
CA LEU A 533 7.96 12.90 -8.61
C LEU A 533 6.63 12.20 -8.26
N TYR A 534 5.63 12.36 -9.12
CA TYR A 534 4.36 11.64 -9.01
C TYR A 534 4.56 10.15 -9.22
N SER A 535 3.79 9.33 -8.49
CA SER A 535 3.78 7.87 -8.64
C SER A 535 3.56 7.41 -10.08
N SER A 536 2.81 8.21 -10.83
CA SER A 536 2.40 8.02 -12.23
C SER A 536 3.58 8.02 -13.22
N LEU A 537 4.75 8.52 -12.78
CA LEU A 537 5.96 8.64 -13.59
C LEU A 537 6.99 7.53 -13.32
N TYR A 538 6.80 6.69 -12.29
CA TYR A 538 7.71 5.57 -12.09
C TYR A 538 7.51 4.50 -13.16
N ILE A 539 8.62 3.94 -13.61
CA ILE A 539 8.64 2.71 -14.41
C ILE A 539 8.79 1.57 -13.42
N PRO A 540 7.80 0.67 -13.30
CA PRO A 540 7.87 -0.45 -12.37
C PRO A 540 9.14 -1.27 -12.56
N GLU A 541 9.77 -1.67 -11.46
CA GLU A 541 10.97 -2.52 -11.41
C GLU A 541 12.23 -1.99 -12.12
N LEU A 542 12.24 -0.73 -12.61
CA LEU A 542 13.40 -0.20 -13.35
C LEU A 542 14.72 -0.33 -12.57
N LEU A 543 14.71 -0.12 -11.25
CA LEU A 543 15.93 -0.17 -10.41
C LEU A 543 16.55 -1.56 -10.28
N ARG A 544 15.85 -2.62 -10.73
CA ARG A 544 16.39 -3.98 -10.90
C ARG A 544 17.16 -4.15 -12.20
N HIS A 545 16.98 -3.23 -13.15
CA HIS A 545 17.49 -3.32 -14.51
C HIS A 545 18.38 -2.13 -14.92
N GLY A 546 18.51 -1.12 -14.06
CA GLY A 546 19.29 0.09 -14.33
C GLY A 546 18.68 1.31 -13.65
N ASP A 547 18.99 2.49 -14.16
CA ASP A 547 18.34 3.75 -13.80
C ASP A 547 18.18 4.63 -15.07
N ILE A 548 17.82 5.90 -14.91
CA ILE A 548 17.60 6.83 -16.04
C ILE A 548 18.85 6.99 -16.91
N ASP A 549 20.05 6.90 -16.34
CA ASP A 549 21.31 6.94 -17.11
C ASP A 549 21.42 5.77 -18.08
N ASP A 550 21.02 4.56 -17.65
CA ASP A 550 20.99 3.39 -18.53
C ASP A 550 19.95 3.53 -19.65
N LEU A 551 18.87 4.28 -19.42
CA LEU A 551 17.90 4.62 -20.48
C LEU A 551 18.48 5.61 -21.49
N ILE A 552 19.23 6.61 -21.04
CA ILE A 552 19.94 7.56 -21.92
C ILE A 552 20.94 6.79 -22.79
N ASP A 553 21.75 5.92 -22.18
CA ASP A 553 22.71 5.07 -22.88
C ASP A 553 22.02 4.15 -23.92
N LEU A 554 20.85 3.61 -23.58
CA LEU A 554 20.05 2.76 -24.48
C LEU A 554 19.47 3.56 -25.65
N CYS A 555 19.21 4.86 -25.50
CA CYS A 555 18.69 5.73 -26.55
C CYS A 555 19.75 6.09 -27.62
N GLY A 556 21.04 6.13 -27.26
CA GLY A 556 22.13 6.43 -28.18
C GLY A 556 22.26 7.93 -28.53
N THR A 557 22.65 8.25 -29.76
CA THR A 557 23.05 9.62 -30.16
C THR A 557 21.91 10.53 -30.63
N ASP A 558 20.68 10.03 -30.68
CA ASP A 558 19.50 10.76 -31.17
C ASP A 558 18.77 11.58 -30.09
N VAL A 559 19.43 11.80 -28.95
CA VAL A 559 18.92 12.56 -27.80
C VAL A 559 19.86 13.72 -27.46
N GLU A 560 19.32 14.94 -27.45
CA GLU A 560 19.97 16.12 -26.90
C GLU A 560 19.39 16.41 -25.51
N ILE A 561 20.23 16.43 -24.47
CA ILE A 561 19.83 16.76 -23.10
C ILE A 561 20.40 18.13 -22.73
N GLU A 562 19.53 19.12 -22.57
CA GLU A 562 19.95 20.49 -22.23
C GLU A 562 20.45 20.60 -20.79
N ASN A 563 19.70 20.01 -19.86
CA ASN A 563 20.01 19.98 -18.43
C ASN A 563 19.17 18.91 -17.73
N ARG A 564 19.55 18.60 -16.50
CA ARG A 564 18.88 17.60 -15.66
C ARG A 564 18.36 18.22 -14.37
N THR A 565 17.48 17.52 -13.67
CA THR A 565 16.96 17.95 -12.36
C THR A 565 17.13 16.89 -11.29
N ASP A 566 17.39 17.33 -10.06
CA ASP A 566 17.38 16.46 -8.89
C ASP A 566 15.97 16.25 -8.32
N ALA A 567 15.86 15.55 -7.19
CA ALA A 567 14.60 15.25 -6.52
C ALA A 567 13.75 16.47 -6.13
N PHE A 568 14.36 17.65 -6.01
CA PHE A 568 13.69 18.90 -5.65
C PHE A 568 13.42 19.78 -6.88
N GLY A 569 13.70 19.31 -8.08
CA GLY A 569 13.54 20.07 -9.33
C GLY A 569 14.64 21.11 -9.55
N ARG A 570 15.76 21.03 -8.81
CA ARG A 570 16.88 21.97 -9.00
C ARG A 570 17.66 21.56 -10.23
N VAL A 571 17.94 22.53 -11.10
CA VAL A 571 18.71 22.29 -12.32
C VAL A 571 20.15 21.93 -11.95
N ILE A 572 20.59 20.78 -12.45
CA ILE A 572 21.97 20.31 -12.40
C ILE A 572 22.51 20.24 -13.84
N LYS A 573 23.82 20.44 -14.00
CA LYS A 573 24.44 20.42 -15.33
C LYS A 573 24.37 19.00 -15.89
N ALA A 574 23.97 18.87 -17.15
CA ALA A 574 23.80 17.61 -17.87
C ALA A 574 25.09 16.77 -17.86
#